data_AF-A0A6I2M220-F1
#
_entry.id   AF-A0A6I2M220-F1
#
_cell.length_a   1.000
_cell.length_b   1.000
_cell.length_c   1.000
_cell.angle_alpha   90.00
_cell.angle_beta   90.00
_cell.angle_gamma   90.00
#
_symmetry.space_group_name_H-M   'P 1'
#
loop_
_entity.id
_entity.type
_entity.pdbx_description
1 polymer ?
#
loop_
_entity_poly.entity_id
_entity_poly.type
_entity_poly.pdbx_seq_one_letter_code
_entity_poly.pdbx_strand_id
1 'polypeptide(L)'
;MTEAALAEENARLRARLAETEAALTDAQEAQGAWRAALAMGVVEGMRNDLLGPVFIERMFEPFVIALTERLDTHVARGQMRPADTRMAALALASPLLLGALHQDQLGGARDYPLDRDAFLEHVVEGFLRAYRAD
;
A
#
# COMPACT_ATOMS: atom_id res chain seq x y z
N MET A 1 -6.60 -8.10 44.67
CA MET A 1 -7.70 -8.47 43.77
C MET A 1 -8.24 -9.83 44.17
N THR A 2 -9.55 -10.02 44.11
CA THR A 2 -10.17 -11.34 44.33
C THR A 2 -9.96 -12.22 43.11
N GLU A 3 -10.00 -13.54 43.30
CA GLU A 3 -9.89 -14.52 42.22
C GLU A 3 -10.95 -14.30 41.12
N ALA A 4 -12.15 -13.89 41.52
CA ALA A 4 -13.23 -13.51 40.60
C ALA A 4 -12.88 -12.26 39.76
N ALA A 5 -12.28 -11.23 40.37
CA ALA A 5 -11.86 -10.02 39.63
C ALA A 5 -10.73 -10.32 38.64
N LEU A 6 -9.81 -11.22 39.00
CA LEU A 6 -8.74 -11.65 38.11
C LEU A 6 -9.27 -12.49 36.93
N ALA A 7 -10.29 -13.33 37.16
CA ALA A 7 -10.94 -14.11 36.11
C ALA A 7 -11.70 -13.22 35.12
N GLU A 8 -12.41 -12.20 35.62
CA GLU A 8 -13.13 -11.22 34.80
C GLU A 8 -12.18 -10.39 33.93
N GLU A 9 -11.07 -9.91 34.52
CA GLU A 9 -10.05 -9.16 33.79
C GLU A 9 -9.37 -10.02 32.71
N ASN A 10 -9.05 -11.28 33.01
CA ASN A 10 -8.49 -12.20 32.01
C ASN A 10 -9.48 -12.49 30.86
N ALA A 11 -10.77 -12.65 31.15
CA ALA A 11 -11.78 -12.85 30.12
C ALA A 11 -11.89 -11.61 29.20
N ARG A 12 -11.86 -10.41 29.78
CA ARG A 12 -11.87 -9.14 29.04
C ARG A 12 -10.64 -8.99 28.13
N LEU A 13 -9.45 -9.34 28.64
CA LEU A 13 -8.21 -9.28 27.86
C LEU A 13 -8.24 -10.24 26.67
N ARG A 14 -8.75 -11.47 26.87
CA ARG A 14 -8.89 -12.46 25.79
C ARG A 14 -9.86 -12.00 24.70
N ALA A 15 -11.00 -11.43 25.08
CA ALA A 15 -11.95 -10.87 24.10
C ALA A 15 -11.32 -9.74 23.29
N ARG A 16 -10.58 -8.85 23.95
CA ARG A 16 -9.88 -7.75 23.27
C ARG A 16 -8.79 -8.23 22.32
N LEU A 17 -8.08 -9.30 22.66
CA LEU A 17 -7.07 -9.89 21.80
C LEU A 17 -7.71 -10.50 20.54
N ALA A 18 -8.82 -11.22 20.69
CA ALA A 18 -9.56 -11.81 19.57
C ALA A 18 -10.13 -10.74 18.61
N GLU A 19 -10.67 -9.63 19.14
CA GLU A 19 -11.09 -8.48 18.33
C GLU A 19 -9.92 -7.88 17.53
N THR A 20 -8.74 -7.81 18.14
CA THR A 20 -7.54 -7.25 17.52
C THR A 20 -7.01 -8.18 16.41
N GLU A 21 -7.01 -9.48 16.64
CA GLU A 21 -6.63 -10.49 15.65
C GLU A 21 -7.59 -10.51 14.44
N ALA A 22 -8.90 -10.38 14.68
CA ALA A 22 -9.89 -10.26 13.61
C ALA A 22 -9.67 -9.00 12.76
N ALA A 23 -9.48 -7.85 13.40
CA ALA A 23 -9.21 -6.59 12.70
C ALA A 23 -7.90 -6.63 11.89
N LEU A 24 -6.86 -7.33 12.40
CA LEU A 24 -5.61 -7.52 11.67
C LEU A 24 -5.81 -8.41 10.45
N THR A 25 -6.62 -9.46 10.57
CA THR A 25 -6.94 -10.38 9.47
C THR A 25 -7.74 -9.67 8.39
N ASP A 26 -8.79 -8.92 8.77
CA ASP A 26 -9.58 -8.10 7.85
C ASP A 26 -8.72 -7.06 7.11
N ALA A 27 -7.77 -6.43 7.83
CA ALA A 27 -6.82 -5.50 7.21
C ALA A 27 -5.89 -6.19 6.21
N GLN A 28 -5.44 -7.41 6.50
CA GLN A 28 -4.60 -8.20 5.58
C GLN A 28 -5.38 -8.68 4.35
N GLU A 29 -6.62 -9.14 4.52
CA GLU A 29 -7.49 -9.53 3.41
C GLU A 29 -7.87 -8.33 2.55
N ALA A 30 -8.22 -7.20 3.15
CA ALA A 30 -8.43 -5.94 2.44
C ALA A 30 -7.15 -5.53 1.69
N GLN A 31 -5.98 -5.75 2.29
CA GLN A 31 -4.68 -5.49 1.66
C GLN A 31 -4.44 -6.37 0.43
N GLY A 32 -4.84 -7.63 0.46
CA GLY A 32 -4.82 -8.53 -0.70
C GLY A 32 -5.86 -8.14 -1.76
N ALA A 33 -7.06 -7.75 -1.33
CA ALA A 33 -8.18 -7.42 -2.20
C ALA A 33 -7.93 -6.15 -3.03
N TRP A 34 -7.34 -5.10 -2.47
CA TRP A 34 -7.02 -3.90 -3.26
C TRP A 34 -5.92 -4.15 -4.28
N ARG A 35 -4.91 -4.98 -3.93
CA ARG A 35 -3.85 -5.38 -4.87
C ARG A 35 -4.44 -6.14 -6.05
N ALA A 36 -5.33 -7.09 -5.77
CA ALA A 36 -6.05 -7.83 -6.81
C ALA A 36 -6.96 -6.92 -7.65
N ALA A 37 -7.66 -5.96 -7.04
CA ALA A 37 -8.53 -5.02 -7.75
C ALA A 37 -7.74 -4.07 -8.67
N LEU A 38 -6.60 -3.55 -8.23
CA LEU A 38 -5.71 -2.76 -9.08
C LEU A 38 -5.12 -3.60 -10.21
N ALA A 39 -4.68 -4.83 -9.90
CA ALA A 39 -4.15 -5.73 -10.90
C ALA A 39 -5.18 -6.09 -11.98
N MET A 40 -6.41 -6.43 -11.56
CA MET A 40 -7.53 -6.67 -12.46
C MET A 40 -7.86 -5.42 -13.28
N GLY A 41 -7.95 -4.25 -12.64
CA GLY A 41 -8.23 -3.00 -13.36
C GLY A 41 -7.16 -2.64 -14.40
N VAL A 42 -5.89 -2.95 -14.13
CA VAL A 42 -4.80 -2.83 -15.11
C VAL A 42 -4.97 -3.87 -16.22
N VAL A 43 -5.15 -5.15 -15.91
CA VAL A 43 -5.26 -6.23 -16.92
C VAL A 43 -6.47 -6.02 -17.84
N GLU A 44 -7.64 -5.74 -17.27
CA GLU A 44 -8.90 -5.55 -18.01
C GLU A 44 -8.96 -4.17 -18.69
N GLY A 45 -8.29 -3.16 -18.14
CA GLY A 45 -8.19 -1.83 -18.73
C GLY A 45 -7.18 -1.77 -19.88
N MET A 46 -6.13 -2.60 -19.85
CA MET A 46 -5.12 -2.65 -20.90
C MET A 46 -5.72 -3.18 -22.21
N ARG A 47 -5.76 -2.31 -23.23
CA ARG A 47 -6.36 -2.56 -24.57
C ARG A 47 -7.89 -2.52 -24.62
N ASN A 48 -8.53 -1.95 -23.60
CA ASN A 48 -9.97 -1.69 -23.61
C ASN A 48 -10.24 -0.18 -23.55
N ASP A 49 -10.74 0.38 -24.66
CA ASP A 49 -10.95 1.82 -24.84
C ASP A 49 -12.01 2.41 -23.88
N LEU A 50 -12.81 1.57 -23.22
CA LEU A 50 -13.83 1.98 -22.25
C LEU A 50 -13.38 1.74 -20.80
N LEU A 51 -12.83 0.56 -20.49
CA LEU A 51 -12.49 0.19 -19.12
C LEU A 51 -11.22 0.88 -18.61
N GLY A 52 -10.25 1.14 -19.49
CA GLY A 52 -9.01 1.84 -19.13
C GLY A 52 -9.26 3.24 -18.54
N PRO A 53 -10.00 4.13 -19.25
CA PRO A 53 -10.34 5.46 -18.72
C PRO A 53 -11.12 5.41 -17.41
N VAL A 54 -12.08 4.50 -17.27
CA VAL A 54 -12.87 4.36 -16.04
C VAL A 54 -12.00 3.91 -14.88
N PHE A 55 -11.08 2.97 -15.09
CA PHE A 55 -10.14 2.54 -14.05
C PHE A 55 -9.23 3.68 -13.60
N ILE A 56 -8.70 4.46 -14.54
CA ILE A 56 -7.89 5.64 -14.23
C ILE A 56 -8.71 6.66 -13.42
N GLU A 57 -9.89 7.03 -13.90
CA GLU A 57 -10.75 8.04 -13.27
C GLU A 57 -11.20 7.63 -11.86
N ARG A 58 -11.58 6.36 -11.67
CA ARG A 58 -12.28 5.91 -10.47
C ARG A 58 -11.37 5.32 -9.40
N MET A 59 -10.22 4.77 -9.79
CA MET A 59 -9.36 4.02 -8.87
C MET A 59 -7.94 4.56 -8.84
N PHE A 60 -7.28 4.66 -10.00
CA PHE A 60 -5.84 4.92 -10.03
C PHE A 60 -5.50 6.39 -9.78
N GLU A 61 -6.12 7.33 -10.49
CA GLU A 61 -5.83 8.76 -10.33
C GLU A 61 -6.20 9.29 -8.94
N PRO A 62 -7.34 8.92 -8.31
CA PRO A 62 -7.63 9.33 -6.93
C PRO A 62 -6.56 8.90 -5.93
N PHE A 63 -5.96 7.72 -6.10
CA PHE A 63 -4.84 7.27 -5.28
C PHE A 63 -3.59 8.14 -5.50
N VAL A 64 -3.26 8.47 -6.76
CA VAL A 64 -2.13 9.35 -7.09
C VAL A 64 -2.34 10.76 -6.52
N ILE A 65 -3.56 11.31 -6.60
CA ILE A 65 -3.91 12.61 -6.02
C ILE A 65 -3.70 12.61 -4.50
N ALA A 66 -4.24 11.61 -3.80
CA ALA A 66 -4.08 11.52 -2.34
C ALA A 66 -2.60 11.42 -1.92
N LEU A 67 -1.79 10.68 -2.69
CA LEU A 67 -0.36 10.62 -2.44
C LEU A 67 0.33 11.95 -2.76
N THR A 68 -0.06 12.63 -3.84
CA THR A 68 0.45 13.95 -4.22
C THR A 68 0.22 14.97 -3.11
N GLU A 69 -1.00 15.08 -2.59
CA GLU A 69 -1.34 16.01 -1.49
C GLU A 69 -0.52 15.73 -0.21
N ARG A 70 -0.27 14.46 0.06
CA ARG A 70 0.59 14.06 1.18
C ARG A 70 2.03 14.54 0.97
N LEU A 71 2.58 14.36 -0.23
CA LEU A 71 3.93 14.80 -0.56
C LEU A 71 4.04 16.34 -0.59
N ASP A 72 3.02 17.04 -1.08
CA ASP A 72 2.94 18.51 -1.00
C ASP A 72 3.05 19.01 0.44
N THR A 73 2.39 18.32 1.37
CA THR A 73 2.50 18.63 2.80
C THR A 73 3.93 18.45 3.32
N HIS A 74 4.65 17.42 2.87
CA HIS A 74 6.05 17.21 3.25
C HIS A 74 6.98 18.27 2.64
N VAL A 75 6.73 18.70 1.41
CA VAL A 75 7.46 19.83 0.79
C VAL A 75 7.20 21.13 1.56
N ALA A 76 5.94 21.44 1.87
CA ALA A 76 5.57 22.63 2.63
C ALA A 76 6.19 22.69 4.03
N ARG A 77 6.47 21.53 4.64
CA ARG A 77 7.15 21.40 5.94
C ARG A 77 8.68 21.40 5.85
N GLY A 78 9.25 21.50 4.64
CA GLY A 78 10.70 21.40 4.43
C GLY A 78 11.28 20.01 4.70
N GLN A 79 10.45 18.97 4.69
CA GLN A 79 10.87 17.57 4.90
C GLN A 79 11.27 16.90 3.58
N MET A 80 10.71 17.39 2.48
CA MET A 80 11.10 17.03 1.12
C MET A 80 11.60 18.27 0.39
N ARG A 81 12.53 18.07 -0.55
CA ARG A 81 12.96 19.14 -1.46
C ARG A 81 11.81 19.55 -2.39
N PRO A 82 11.80 20.79 -2.91
CA PRO A 82 10.84 21.19 -3.93
C PRO A 82 10.92 20.28 -5.16
N ALA A 83 9.80 19.68 -5.56
CA ALA A 83 9.70 18.77 -6.68
C ALA A 83 8.27 18.75 -7.24
N ASP A 84 8.08 18.17 -8.43
CA ASP A 84 6.77 17.77 -8.91
C ASP A 84 6.29 16.56 -8.09
N THR A 85 5.35 16.81 -7.18
CA THR A 85 4.83 15.83 -6.22
C THR A 85 3.95 14.77 -6.87
N ARG A 86 3.35 15.06 -8.02
CA ARG A 86 2.63 14.05 -8.82
C ARG A 86 3.63 13.06 -9.41
N MET A 87 4.74 13.53 -9.95
CA MET A 87 5.81 12.66 -10.45
C MET A 87 6.46 11.86 -9.32
N ALA A 88 6.68 12.46 -8.15
CA ALA A 88 7.20 11.76 -6.98
C ALA A 88 6.22 10.68 -6.48
N ALA A 89 4.92 10.97 -6.46
CA ALA A 89 3.88 9.99 -6.12
C ALA A 89 3.90 8.77 -7.05
N LEU A 90 3.97 9.01 -8.36
CA LEU A 90 4.09 7.93 -9.35
C LEU A 90 5.39 7.14 -9.16
N ALA A 91 6.53 7.81 -8.96
CA ALA A 91 7.82 7.17 -8.73
C ALA A 91 7.81 6.25 -7.49
N LEU A 92 7.07 6.63 -6.44
CA LEU A 92 6.91 5.81 -5.23
C LEU A 92 5.93 4.64 -5.44
N ALA A 93 4.83 4.86 -6.15
CA ALA A 93 3.77 3.88 -6.33
C ALA A 93 4.06 2.83 -7.42
N SER A 94 4.69 3.22 -8.52
CA SER A 94 4.90 2.35 -9.69
C SER A 94 5.66 1.06 -9.37
N PRO A 95 6.76 1.07 -8.57
CA PRO A 95 7.43 -0.18 -8.20
C PRO A 95 6.51 -1.12 -7.45
N LEU A 96 5.68 -0.61 -6.52
CA LEU A 96 4.76 -1.44 -5.71
C LEU A 96 3.70 -2.11 -6.58
N LEU A 97 3.11 -1.35 -7.53
CA LEU A 97 2.14 -1.89 -8.48
C LEU A 97 2.77 -2.95 -9.39
N LEU A 98 3.94 -2.65 -9.96
CA LEU A 98 4.65 -3.58 -10.83
C LEU A 98 5.10 -4.84 -10.08
N GLY A 99 5.56 -4.69 -8.84
CA GLY A 99 5.93 -5.80 -7.97
C GLY A 99 4.75 -6.71 -7.66
N ALA A 100 3.57 -6.15 -7.37
CA ALA A 100 2.34 -6.92 -7.16
C ALA A 100 1.90 -7.66 -8.44
N LEU A 101 1.90 -7.00 -9.59
CA LEU A 101 1.60 -7.65 -10.88
C LEU A 101 2.59 -8.78 -11.17
N HIS A 102 3.87 -8.52 -11.01
CA HIS A 102 4.93 -9.50 -11.24
C HIS A 102 4.81 -10.71 -10.33
N GLN A 103 4.68 -10.49 -9.01
CA GLN A 103 4.65 -11.59 -8.03
C GLN A 103 3.32 -12.34 -8.04
N ASP A 104 2.18 -11.63 -8.12
CA ASP A 104 0.85 -12.22 -7.89
C ASP A 104 0.16 -12.66 -9.19
N GLN A 105 0.33 -11.92 -10.30
CA GLN A 105 -0.40 -12.19 -11.55
C GLN A 105 0.44 -12.89 -12.61
N LEU A 106 1.74 -12.58 -12.69
CA LEU A 106 2.64 -13.13 -13.72
C LEU A 106 3.40 -14.38 -13.28
N GLY A 107 3.11 -14.90 -12.08
CA GLY A 107 3.77 -16.10 -11.54
C GLY A 107 5.18 -15.86 -11.01
N GLY A 108 5.59 -14.59 -10.85
CA GLY A 108 6.90 -14.22 -10.34
C GLY A 108 7.19 -14.81 -8.96
N ALA A 109 6.20 -14.96 -8.08
CA ALA A 109 6.42 -15.60 -6.78
C ALA A 109 6.95 -17.04 -6.88
N ARG A 110 6.65 -17.75 -7.97
CA ARG A 110 7.13 -19.12 -8.21
C ARG A 110 8.47 -19.11 -8.94
N ASP A 111 8.56 -18.33 -10.02
CA ASP A 111 9.66 -18.46 -10.98
C ASP A 111 10.81 -17.47 -10.70
N TYR A 112 10.52 -16.31 -10.09
CA TYR A 112 11.46 -15.23 -9.77
C TYR A 112 11.03 -14.47 -8.49
N PRO A 113 11.06 -15.12 -7.31
CA PRO A 113 10.54 -14.53 -6.08
C PRO A 113 11.34 -13.28 -5.70
N LEU A 114 10.63 -12.21 -5.34
CA LEU A 114 11.25 -11.03 -4.74
C LEU A 114 11.34 -11.22 -3.24
N ASP A 115 12.50 -10.91 -2.66
CA ASP A 115 12.58 -10.64 -1.23
C ASP A 115 11.79 -9.35 -0.96
N ARG A 116 10.67 -9.50 -0.25
CA ARG A 116 9.74 -8.40 0.03
C ARG A 116 10.40 -7.27 0.79
N ASP A 117 11.21 -7.60 1.80
CA ASP A 117 11.77 -6.59 2.70
C ASP A 117 12.91 -5.86 2.00
N ALA A 118 13.79 -6.58 1.29
CA ALA A 118 14.83 -5.97 0.48
C ALA A 118 14.25 -5.10 -0.65
N PHE A 119 13.14 -5.53 -1.27
CA PHE A 119 12.44 -4.75 -2.29
C PHE A 119 11.88 -3.43 -1.73
N LEU A 120 11.19 -3.49 -0.58
CA LEU A 120 10.63 -2.30 0.06
C LEU A 120 11.73 -1.33 0.50
N GLU A 121 12.80 -1.85 1.09
CA GLU A 121 13.96 -1.03 1.48
C GLU A 121 14.60 -0.35 0.27
N HIS A 122 14.77 -1.06 -0.85
CA HIS A 122 15.27 -0.48 -2.08
C HIS A 122 14.40 0.68 -2.60
N VAL A 123 13.08 0.51 -2.61
CA VAL A 123 12.13 1.55 -3.05
C VAL A 123 12.19 2.77 -2.13
N VAL A 124 12.17 2.56 -0.81
CA VAL A 124 12.21 3.63 0.19
C VAL A 124 13.53 4.40 0.10
N GLU A 125 14.67 3.70 0.09
CA GLU A 125 15.99 4.34 -0.01
C GLU A 125 16.18 5.07 -1.34
N GLY A 126 15.65 4.52 -2.44
CA GLY A 126 15.60 5.22 -3.72
C GLY A 126 14.82 6.52 -3.64
N PHE A 127 13.60 6.47 -3.08
CA PHE A 127 12.74 7.63 -2.91
C PHE A 127 13.36 8.69 -1.99
N LEU A 128 13.87 8.29 -0.83
CA LEU A 128 14.49 9.21 0.13
C LEU A 128 15.71 9.89 -0.47
N ARG A 129 16.60 9.16 -1.15
CA ARG A 129 17.76 9.78 -1.83
C ARG A 129 17.33 10.81 -2.88
N ALA A 130 16.25 10.53 -3.61
CA ALA A 130 15.74 11.40 -4.66
C ALA A 130 15.00 12.64 -4.14
N TYR A 131 14.30 12.55 -3.00
CA TYR A 131 13.34 13.59 -2.61
C TYR A 131 13.48 14.14 -1.19
N ARG A 132 14.28 13.55 -0.30
CA ARG A 132 14.52 14.14 1.04
C ARG A 132 15.07 15.56 0.91
N ALA A 133 14.74 16.42 1.87
CA ALA A 133 15.42 17.70 2.03
C ALA A 133 16.91 17.48 2.36
N ASP A 134 17.75 18.44 1.97
CA ASP A 134 19.21 18.39 2.19
C ASP A 134 19.61 18.47 3.67
#